data_AF-A0A927FN26-F1
#
_entry.id   AF-A0A927FN26-F1
#
_cell.length_a   1.000
_cell.length_b   1.000
_cell.length_c   1.000
_cell.angle_alpha   90.00
_cell.angle_beta   90.00
_cell.angle_gamma   90.00
#
_symmetry.space_group_name_H-M   'P 1'
#
loop_
_entity.id
_entity.type
_entity.pdbx_description
1 polymer ?
#
loop_
_entity_poly.entity_id
_entity_poly.type
_entity_poly.pdbx_seq_one_letter_code
_entity_poly.pdbx_strand_id
1 'polypeptide(L)'
;MSEWTEPPAKAVGDCGCDEAVNELWAYLDAELEQHDAERVRAHLAGCHGCLEEHDVELVVKKLVQRCYATADLAPDELRAKVRASLTVTVRTTIVESASDN
;
A
#
# COMPACT_ATOMS: atom_id res chain seq x y z
N MET A 1 -7.11 12.31 36.85
CA MET A 1 -7.44 12.44 35.41
C MET A 1 -6.20 11.99 34.69
N SER A 2 -6.17 10.76 34.20
CA SER A 2 -4.94 10.13 33.71
C SER A 2 -4.47 10.88 32.46
N GLU A 3 -3.37 11.60 32.64
CA GLU A 3 -2.60 12.22 31.57
C GLU A 3 -2.18 11.11 30.60
N TRP A 4 -2.82 11.08 29.44
CA TRP A 4 -2.35 10.32 28.30
C TRP A 4 -0.99 10.89 27.91
N THR A 5 0.07 10.15 28.22
CA THR A 5 1.43 10.50 27.82
C THR A 5 1.68 9.82 26.47
N GLU A 6 1.84 10.62 25.43
CA GLU A 6 2.20 10.14 24.09
C GLU A 6 3.59 9.48 24.13
N PRO A 7 3.73 8.25 23.58
CA PRO A 7 5.03 7.58 23.51
C PRO A 7 5.96 8.32 22.54
N PRO A 8 7.29 8.32 22.80
CA PRO A 8 8.23 9.09 22.01
C PRO A 8 8.34 8.55 20.57
N ALA A 9 8.16 9.44 19.59
CA ALA A 9 8.36 9.17 18.17
C ALA A 9 9.80 8.69 17.91
N LYS A 10 9.97 7.38 17.72
CA LYS A 10 11.27 6.78 17.42
C LYS A 10 11.44 6.71 15.91
N ALA A 11 12.18 7.67 15.35
CA ALA A 11 12.57 7.67 13.95
C ALA A 11 13.53 6.49 13.64
N VAL A 12 12.99 5.41 13.08
CA VAL A 12 13.78 4.35 12.44
C VAL A 12 13.20 4.16 11.05
N GLY A 13 13.69 4.97 10.10
CA GLY A 13 13.22 5.03 8.71
C GLY A 13 13.45 6.43 8.14
N ASP A 14 13.47 6.55 6.81
CA ASP A 14 13.61 7.84 6.09
C ASP A 14 12.38 8.77 6.25
N CYS A 15 11.36 8.32 7.00
CA CYS A 15 10.23 9.12 7.49
C CYS A 15 9.99 8.91 9.00
N GLY A 16 9.39 9.92 9.65
CA GLY A 16 9.01 9.88 11.08
C GLY A 16 7.68 9.16 11.33
N CYS A 17 7.35 8.90 12.60
CA CYS A 17 6.08 8.20 12.94
C CYS A 17 4.85 8.97 12.47
N ASP A 18 4.80 10.29 12.66
CA ASP A 18 3.66 11.12 12.26
C ASP A 18 3.45 11.06 10.74
N GLU A 19 4.54 11.09 9.98
CA GLU A 19 4.50 10.97 8.52
C GLU A 19 4.03 9.58 8.10
N ALA A 20 4.57 8.52 8.72
CA ALA A 20 4.16 7.14 8.43
C ALA A 20 2.68 6.88 8.73
N VAL A 21 2.14 7.47 9.80
CA VAL A 21 0.72 7.36 10.16
C VAL A 21 -0.16 8.17 9.20
N ASN A 22 0.25 9.39 8.83
CA ASN A 22 -0.50 10.22 7.88
C ASN A 22 -0.62 9.55 6.50
N GLU A 23 0.44 8.88 6.05
CA GLU A 23 0.50 8.23 4.74
C GLU A 23 0.03 6.76 4.77
N LEU A 24 -0.35 6.22 5.93
CA LEU A 24 -0.64 4.79 6.11
C LEU A 24 -1.79 4.30 5.22
N TRP A 25 -2.85 5.10 5.08
CA TRP A 25 -4.00 4.76 4.24
C TRP A 25 -3.64 4.72 2.75
N ALA A 26 -2.96 5.76 2.26
CA ALA A 26 -2.47 5.80 0.89
C ALA A 26 -1.48 4.65 0.61
N TYR A 27 -0.64 4.29 1.58
CA TYR A 27 0.22 3.12 1.49
C TYR A 27 -0.59 1.81 1.38
N LEU A 28 -1.60 1.62 2.23
CA LEU A 28 -2.46 0.42 2.23
C LEU A 28 -3.24 0.27 0.93
N ASP A 29 -3.66 1.37 0.31
CA ASP A 29 -4.38 1.43 -0.97
C ASP A 29 -3.45 1.42 -2.20
N ALA A 30 -2.13 1.41 -1.99
CA ALA A 30 -1.11 1.49 -3.03
C ALA A 30 -1.23 2.76 -3.90
N GLU A 31 -1.59 3.88 -3.27
CA GLU A 31 -1.76 5.18 -3.90
C GLU A 31 -0.51 6.08 -3.79
N LEU A 32 0.50 5.66 -3.04
CA LEU A 32 1.77 6.37 -2.92
C LEU A 32 2.66 6.17 -4.15
N GLU A 33 3.45 7.19 -4.46
CA GLU A 33 4.58 7.05 -5.39
C GLU A 33 5.61 6.05 -4.83
N GLN A 34 6.39 5.44 -5.73
CA GLN A 34 7.30 4.37 -5.35
C GLN A 34 8.26 4.76 -4.22
N HIS A 35 8.81 5.97 -4.30
CA HIS A 35 9.72 6.50 -3.28
C HIS A 35 9.05 6.60 -1.90
N ASP A 36 7.86 7.18 -1.83
CA ASP A 36 7.16 7.38 -0.55
C ASP A 36 6.67 6.05 0.04
N ALA A 37 6.23 5.12 -0.81
CA ALA A 37 5.90 3.77 -0.40
C ALA A 37 7.11 3.03 0.19
N GLU A 38 8.32 3.21 -0.36
CA GLU A 38 9.55 2.63 0.18
C GLU A 38 9.92 3.22 1.55
N ARG A 39 9.75 4.54 1.73
CA ARG A 39 9.99 5.23 3.00
C ARG A 39 9.07 4.74 4.11
N VAL A 40 7.76 4.71 3.86
CA VAL A 40 6.76 4.20 4.81
C VAL A 40 7.03 2.73 5.13
N ARG A 41 7.32 1.90 4.12
CA ARG A 41 7.67 0.48 4.33
C ARG A 41 8.90 0.30 5.22
N ALA A 42 9.95 1.09 4.99
CA ALA A 42 11.15 1.04 5.82
C ALA A 42 10.85 1.43 7.27
N HIS A 43 9.99 2.44 7.48
CA HIS A 43 9.55 2.84 8.81
C HIS A 43 8.76 1.73 9.52
N LEU A 44 7.77 1.14 8.87
CA LEU A 44 6.97 0.05 9.43
C LEU A 44 7.82 -1.17 9.80
N ALA A 45 8.87 -1.46 9.03
CA ALA A 45 9.82 -2.54 9.34
C ALA A 45 10.68 -2.26 10.58
N GLY A 46 10.91 -0.98 10.93
CA GLY A 46 11.73 -0.55 12.06
C GLY A 46 10.96 -0.12 13.31
N CYS A 47 9.66 0.12 13.21
CA CYS A 47 8.82 0.70 14.25
C CYS A 47 7.64 -0.22 14.63
N HIS A 48 7.72 -0.86 15.79
CA HIS A 48 6.66 -1.76 16.28
C HIS A 48 5.30 -1.06 16.43
N GLY A 49 5.27 0.17 16.98
CA GLY A 49 4.01 0.89 17.20
C GLY A 49 3.27 1.20 15.90
N CYS A 50 3.98 1.65 14.86
CA CYS A 50 3.37 1.90 13.55
C CYS A 50 3.00 0.58 12.84
N LEU A 51 3.74 -0.51 13.08
CA LEU A 51 3.39 -1.83 12.54
C LEU A 51 2.10 -2.39 13.17
N GLU A 52 1.91 -2.20 14.47
CA GLU A 52 0.66 -2.58 15.15
C GLU A 52 -0.54 -1.81 14.58
N GLU A 53 -0.39 -0.50 14.37
CA GLU A 53 -1.43 0.33 13.74
C GLU A 53 -1.75 -0.15 12.32
N HIS A 54 -0.72 -0.39 11.51
CA HIS A 54 -0.86 -0.97 10.18
C HIS A 54 -1.66 -2.28 10.19
N ASP A 55 -1.38 -3.17 11.14
CA ASP A 55 -2.06 -4.47 11.23
C ASP A 55 -3.53 -4.34 11.61
N VAL A 56 -3.87 -3.40 12.50
CA VAL A 56 -5.27 -3.06 12.83
C VAL A 56 -6.00 -2.58 11.58
N GLU A 57 -5.43 -1.61 10.87
CA GLU A 57 -6.07 -1.03 9.69
C GLU A 57 -6.21 -2.04 8.54
N LEU A 58 -5.23 -2.92 8.37
CA LEU A 58 -5.31 -4.02 7.41
C LEU A 58 -6.45 -5.00 7.74
N VAL A 59 -6.70 -5.27 9.03
CA VAL A 59 -7.83 -6.11 9.46
C VAL A 59 -9.16 -5.41 9.17
N VAL A 60 -9.27 -4.12 9.45
CA VAL A 60 -10.47 -3.31 9.15
C VAL A 60 -10.76 -3.33 7.65
N LYS A 61 -9.75 -3.05 6.81
CA LYS A 61 -9.88 -3.08 5.35
C LYS A 61 -10.36 -4.44 4.84
N LYS A 62 -9.79 -5.54 5.35
CA LYS A 62 -10.22 -6.91 5.00
C LYS A 62 -11.66 -7.22 5.45
N LEU A 63 -12.07 -6.69 6.60
CA LEU A 63 -13.44 -6.87 7.09
C LEU A 63 -14.44 -6.18 6.17
N VAL A 64 -14.19 -4.92 5.83
CA VAL A 64 -15.03 -4.15 4.90
C VAL A 64 -15.08 -4.84 3.53
N GLN A 65 -13.94 -5.31 3.02
CA GLN A 65 -13.88 -6.07 1.77
C GLN A 65 -14.78 -7.30 1.76
N ARG A 66 -14.82 -8.05 2.86
CA ARG A 66 -15.67 -9.22 2.99
C ARG A 66 -17.15 -8.89 2.92
N CYS A 67 -17.56 -7.73 3.45
CA CYS A 67 -18.97 -7.31 3.47
C CYS A 67 -19.53 -7.04 2.06
N TYR A 68 -18.72 -6.52 1.13
CA TYR A 68 -19.18 -6.21 -0.23
C TYR A 68 -18.78 -7.25 -1.28
N ALA A 69 -17.88 -8.20 -0.97
CA ALA A 69 -17.35 -9.18 -1.91
C ALA A 69 -18.41 -10.05 -2.61
N THR A 70 -19.60 -10.22 -2.02
CA THR A 70 -20.69 -11.04 -2.59
C THR A 70 -21.82 -10.22 -3.22
N ALA A 71 -21.93 -8.94 -2.90
CA ALA A 71 -23.09 -8.12 -3.27
C ALA A 71 -22.84 -7.23 -4.50
N ASP A 72 -21.62 -6.69 -4.64
CA ASP A 72 -21.29 -5.66 -5.65
C ASP A 72 -20.19 -6.12 -6.63
N LEU A 73 -20.31 -7.36 -7.12
CA LEU A 73 -19.39 -7.86 -8.14
C LEU A 73 -19.63 -7.16 -9.48
N ALA A 74 -18.55 -6.71 -10.12
CA ALA A 74 -18.61 -6.17 -11.47
C ALA A 74 -19.30 -7.19 -12.42
N PRO A 75 -20.21 -6.74 -13.31
CA PRO A 75 -20.89 -7.62 -14.26
C PRO A 75 -19.89 -8.43 -15.10
N ASP A 76 -20.24 -9.68 -15.42
CA ASP A 76 -19.36 -10.61 -16.14
C ASP A 76 -18.87 -10.05 -17.48
N GLU A 77 -19.73 -9.30 -18.18
CA GLU A 77 -19.37 -8.65 -19.45
C GLU A 77 -18.25 -7.62 -19.25
N LEU A 78 -18.33 -6.79 -18.19
CA LEU A 78 -17.29 -5.82 -17.88
C LEU A 78 -15.98 -6.52 -17.48
N ARG A 79 -16.07 -7.56 -16.65
CA ARG A 79 -14.91 -8.37 -16.26
C ARG A 79 -14.22 -9.00 -17.47
N ALA A 80 -14.99 -9.54 -18.41
CA ALA A 80 -14.46 -10.13 -19.63
C ALA A 80 -13.74 -9.09 -20.50
N LYS A 81 -14.33 -7.91 -20.69
CA LYS A 81 -13.73 -6.78 -21.44
C LYS A 81 -12.40 -6.33 -20.82
N VAL A 82 -12.36 -6.13 -19.51
CA VAL A 82 -11.14 -5.72 -18.79
C VAL A 82 -10.03 -6.76 -18.97
N ARG A 83 -10.33 -8.05 -18.75
CA ARG A 83 -9.36 -9.14 -18.92
C ARG A 83 -8.81 -9.22 -20.35
N ALA A 84 -9.67 -9.07 -21.35
CA ALA A 84 -9.25 -9.04 -22.74
C ALA A 84 -8.29 -7.87 -23.02
N SER A 85 -8.62 -6.66 -22.55
CA SER A 85 -7.77 -5.48 -22.70
C SER A 85 -6.39 -5.63 -22.06
N LEU A 86 -6.35 -6.17 -20.83
CA LEU A 86 -5.09 -6.43 -20.13
C LEU A 86 -4.23 -7.47 -20.87
N THR A 87 -4.84 -8.53 -21.39
CA THR A 87 -4.12 -9.59 -22.15
C THR A 87 -3.52 -9.06 -23.45
N VAL A 88 -4.20 -8.12 -24.12
CA VAL A 88 -3.72 -7.50 -25.36
C VAL A 88 -2.56 -6.53 -25.10
N THR A 89 -2.49 -5.91 -23.92
CA THR A 89 -1.56 -4.80 -23.61
C THR A 89 -0.20 -5.25 -23.07
N VAL A 90 0.03 -6.54 -22.79
CA VAL A 90 1.36 -7.06 -22.39
C VAL A 90 2.25 -7.28 -23.61
N ARG A 91 2.69 -6.20 -24.27
CA ARG A 91 3.69 -6.26 -25.34
C ARG A 91 4.46 -4.94 -25.49
N THR A 92 5.47 -4.74 -24.63
CA THR A 92 6.45 -3.64 -24.75
C THR A 92 7.79 -4.11 -24.16
N THR A 93 8.67 -4.63 -25.01
CA THR A 93 9.92 -4.02 -25.53
C THR A 93 11.09 -4.09 -24.55
N ILE A 94 11.87 -5.16 -24.71
CA ILE A 94 13.26 -5.26 -24.26
C ILE A 94 14.05 -4.22 -25.08
N VAL A 95 14.64 -3.22 -24.44
CA VAL A 95 15.69 -2.40 -25.06
C VAL A 95 17.01 -3.15 -24.92
N GLU A 96 17.55 -3.59 -26.05
CA GLU A 96 18.88 -4.20 -26.15
C GLU A 96 19.95 -3.28 -25.56
N SER A 97 20.73 -3.83 -24.63
CA SER A 97 22.00 -3.28 -24.18
C SER A 97 22.99 -3.27 -25.34
N ALA A 98 23.30 -2.08 -25.86
CA ALA A 98 24.49 -1.88 -26.68
C ALA A 98 25.73 -1.96 -25.78
N SER A 99 26.34 -3.14 -25.73
CA SER A 99 27.78 -3.25 -25.49
C SER A 99 28.47 -2.72 -26.74
N ASP A 100 29.05 -1.52 -26.67
CA ASP A 100 30.09 -1.09 -27.61
C ASP A 100 31.13 -0.21 -26.90
N ASN A 101 32.37 -0.66 -27.08
CA ASN A 101 33.70 -0.10 -26.74
C ASN A 101 34.28 -0.30 -25.33
#